data_AF-A0A4R2LXS6-F1
#
_entry.id   AF-A0A4R2LXS6-F1
#
_cell.length_a   1.000
_cell.length_b   1.000
_cell.length_c   1.000
_cell.angle_alpha   90.00
_cell.angle_beta   90.00
_cell.angle_gamma   90.00
#
_symmetry.space_group_name_H-M   'P 1'
#
loop_
_entity.id
_entity.type
_entity.pdbx_description
1 polymer ?
#
loop_
_entity_poly.entity_id
_entity_poly.type
_entity_poly.pdbx_seq_one_letter_code
_entity_poly.pdbx_strand_id
1 'polypeptide(L)' 'MKDITSTITKPLAVLGENGKGYTKEANFISWNGNAAKLDIREWHPNHERCGKGITLTEDEGRNLYAALKAIYEKE' A
#
# COMPACT_ATOMS: atom_id res chain seq x y z
N MET A 1 10.54 -22.19 -5.96
CA MET A 1 9.73 -20.95 -5.89
C MET A 1 10.60 -19.83 -6.41
N LYS A 2 10.07 -18.93 -7.25
CA LYS A 2 10.78 -17.70 -7.59
C LYS A 2 10.60 -16.71 -6.44
N ASP A 3 11.65 -15.98 -6.09
CA ASP A 3 11.55 -14.90 -5.12
C ASP A 3 10.64 -13.81 -5.66
N ILE A 4 9.72 -13.33 -4.82
CA ILE A 4 8.86 -12.20 -5.15
C ILE A 4 9.63 -10.94 -4.81
N THR A 5 9.86 -10.08 -5.81
CA THR A 5 10.51 -8.77 -5.59
C THR A 5 9.46 -7.68 -5.47
N SER A 6 9.72 -6.72 -4.57
CA SER A 6 8.89 -5.55 -4.34
C SER A 6 9.74 -4.30 -4.40
N THR A 7 9.32 -3.33 -5.20
CA THR A 7 9.95 -2.01 -5.24
C THR A 7 8.89 -0.96 -4.97
N ILE A 8 9.04 -0.20 -3.89
CA ILE A 8 8.22 0.98 -3.62
C ILE A 8 8.65 2.06 -4.62
N THR A 9 7.82 2.33 -5.62
CA THR A 9 8.13 3.30 -6.66
C THR A 9 7.72 4.71 -6.26
N LYS A 10 6.68 4.84 -5.43
CA LYS A 10 6.21 6.11 -4.89
C LYS A 10 5.57 5.91 -3.52
N PRO A 11 6.17 6.43 -2.44
CA PRO A 11 5.50 6.48 -1.14
C PRO A 11 4.27 7.38 -1.18
N LEU A 12 3.18 7.00 -0.52
CA LEU A 12 1.97 7.85 -0.44
C LEU A 12 1.63 8.24 1.00
N ALA A 13 1.43 7.28 1.91
CA ALA A 13 1.08 7.59 3.29
C ALA A 13 1.37 6.43 4.24
N VAL A 14 1.74 6.77 5.49
CA VAL A 14 1.67 5.84 6.63
C VAL A 14 0.27 5.97 7.25
N LEU A 15 -0.47 4.87 7.27
CA LEU A 15 -1.85 4.79 7.79
C LEU A 15 -1.88 4.45 9.29
N GLY A 16 -0.80 3.86 9.81
CA GLY A 16 -0.65 3.57 11.23
C GLY A 16 0.63 2.79 11.52
N GLU A 17 0.98 2.73 12.80
CA GLU A 17 2.13 2.00 13.31
C GLU A 17 1.69 1.14 14.51
N ASN A 18 2.28 -0.04 14.67
CA ASN A 18 2.04 -0.89 15.83
C ASN A 18 3.21 -0.83 16.83
N GLY A 19 3.00 -1.30 18.06
CA GLY A 19 4.02 -1.29 19.12
C GLY A 19 5.28 -2.14 18.86
N LYS A 20 5.38 -2.80 17.70
CA LYS A 20 6.57 -3.55 17.24
C LYS A 20 7.33 -2.79 16.14
N GLY A 21 6.93 -1.56 15.82
CA GLY A 21 7.55 -0.71 14.80
C GLY A 21 7.16 -1.07 13.37
N TYR A 22 6.07 -1.81 13.17
CA TYR A 22 5.60 -2.16 11.82
C TYR A 22 4.62 -1.09 11.38
N THR A 23 4.75 -0.66 10.13
CA THR A 23 3.95 0.41 9.55
C THR A 23 2.95 -0.17 8.57
N LYS A 24 1.68 0.22 8.70
CA LYS A 24 0.69 0.02 7.64
C LYS A 24 0.76 1.21 6.71
N GLU A 25 1.06 0.97 5.44
CA GLU A 25 1.33 2.02 4.47
C GLU A 25 0.46 1.85 3.23
N ALA A 26 0.12 2.96 2.59
CA ALA A 26 -0.35 3.01 1.22
C ALA A 26 0.80 3.54 0.35
N ASN A 27 1.18 2.79 -0.68
CA ASN A 27 2.29 3.12 -1.58
C ASN A 27 1.98 2.65 -3.01
N PHE A 28 2.69 3.15 -4.01
CA PHE A 28 2.75 2.48 -5.31
C PHE A 28 3.91 1.49 -5.32
N ILE A 29 3.60 0.23 -5.63
CA ILE A 29 4.57 -0.87 -5.60
C ILE A 29 4.58 -1.59 -6.94
N SER A 30 5.80 -1.79 -7.46
CA SER A 30 6.09 -2.71 -8.57
C SER A 30 6.43 -4.08 -8.00
N TRP A 31 5.61 -5.08 -8.33
CA TRP A 31 5.82 -6.47 -7.96
C TRP A 31 6.44 -7.23 -9.12
N ASN A 32 7.59 -7.88 -8.90
CA ASN A 32 8.30 -8.67 -9.92
C ASN A 32 8.62 -7.89 -11.20
N GLY A 33 8.86 -6.57 -11.08
CA GLY A 33 9.14 -5.68 -12.20
C GLY A 33 7.92 -5.29 -13.05
N ASN A 34 6.70 -5.64 -12.63
CA ASN A 34 5.49 -5.22 -13.32
C ASN A 34 5.16 -3.75 -13.04
N ALA A 35 4.22 -3.20 -13.83
CA ALA A 35 3.71 -1.85 -13.63
C ALA A 35 3.27 -1.61 -12.18
N ALA A 36 3.71 -0.49 -11.61
CA ALA A 36 3.42 -0.15 -10.23
C ALA A 36 1.93 0.12 -10.03
N LYS A 37 1.39 -0.41 -8.93
CA LYS A 37 -0.02 -0.27 -8.56
C LYS A 37 -0.14 0.24 -7.13
N LEU A 38 -1.27 0.86 -6.81
CA LEU A 38 -1.58 1.24 -5.45
C LEU A 38 -1.66 -0.03 -4.60
N ASP A 39 -0.98 -0.04 -3.47
CA ASP A 39 -0.92 -1.19 -2.59
C ASP A 39 -0.93 -0.71 -1.14
N ILE A 40 -1.78 -1.35 -0.35
CA ILE A 40 -1.98 -1.04 1.06
C ILE A 40 -1.62 -2.28 1.86
N ARG A 41 -0.53 -2.21 2.62
CA ARG A 41 -0.03 -3.35 3.39
C ARG A 41 0.79 -2.95 4.59
N GLU A 42 1.01 -3.93 5.47
CA GLU A 42 1.95 -3.80 6.58
C GLU A 42 3.39 -4.08 6.12
N TRP A 43 4.32 -3.27 6.60
CA TRP A 43 5.74 -3.39 6.37
C TRP A 43 6.47 -3.56 7.71
N HIS A 44 7.44 -4.46 7.71
CA HIS A 44 8.42 -4.54 8.78
C HIS A 44 9.31 -3.28 8.77
N PRO A 45 10.02 -3.01 9.88
CA PRO A 45 11.06 -1.98 9.90
C PRO A 45 11.97 -2.11 8.68
N ASN A 46 12.43 -0.98 8.13
CA ASN A 46 13.31 -0.92 6.97
C ASN A 46 12.78 -1.56 5.66
N HIS A 47 11.48 -1.87 5.57
CA HIS A 47 10.83 -2.47 4.38
C HIS A 47 11.44 -3.81 3.92
N GLU A 48 12.10 -4.53 4.83
CA GLU A 48 12.79 -5.81 4.57
C GLU A 48 11.84 -6.99 4.31
N ARG A 49 10.63 -6.92 4.88
CA ARG A 49 9.55 -7.90 4.73
C ARG A 49 8.22 -7.17 4.76
N CYS A 50 7.22 -7.77 4.12
CA CYS A 50 5.86 -7.26 4.16
C CYS A 50 4.89 -8.30 4.71
N GLY A 51 3.88 -7.81 5.41
CA GLY A 51 2.78 -8.59 5.96
C GLY A 51 1.60 -8.70 4.99
N LYS A 52 0.42 -8.97 5.55
CA LYS A 52 -0.83 -9.01 4.78
C LYS A 52 -1.18 -7.63 4.22
N GLY A 53 -1.80 -7.62 3.05
CA GLY A 53 -2.25 -6.39 2.39
C GLY A 53 -3.01 -6.68 1.12
N ILE A 54 -3.28 -5.62 0.36
CA ILE A 54 -4.01 -5.66 -0.90
C ILE A 54 -3.34 -4.76 -1.94
N THR A 55 -3.24 -5.26 -3.16
CA THR A 55 -2.89 -4.47 -4.34
C THR A 55 -4.17 -4.11 -5.06
N LEU A 56 -4.35 -2.84 -5.40
CA LEU A 56 -5.50 -2.30 -6.10
C LEU A 56 -5.08 -1.92 -7.52
N THR A 57 -5.91 -2.27 -8.50
CA THR A 57 -5.87 -1.67 -9.83
C THR A 57 -6.12 -0.16 -9.73
N GLU A 58 -5.85 0.55 -10.82
CA GLU A 58 -6.11 1.99 -10.87
C GLU A 58 -7.59 2.31 -10.61
N ASP A 59 -8.51 1.56 -11.23
CA ASP A 59 -9.95 1.75 -11.05
C ASP A 59 -10.41 1.44 -9.61
N GLU A 60 -9.91 0.35 -9.01
CA GLU A 60 -10.19 0.05 -7.60
C GLU A 60 -9.69 1.14 -6.66
N GLY A 61 -8.49 1.68 -6.92
CA GLY A 61 -7.93 2.81 -6.17
C GLY A 61 -8.75 4.09 -6.29
N ARG A 62 -9.21 4.42 -7.52
CA ARG A 62 -10.09 5.58 -7.78
C ARG A 62 -11.45 5.43 -7.09
N ASN A 63 -12.03 4.24 -7.14
CA ASN A 63 -13.30 3.95 -6.47
C ASN A 63 -13.16 4.04 -4.95
N LEU A 64 -12.07 3.52 -4.38
CA LEU A 64 -11.77 3.67 -2.95
C LEU A 64 -11.65 5.14 -2.56
N TYR A 65 -10.90 5.94 -3.33
CA TYR A 65 -10.77 7.38 -3.08
C TYR A 65 -12.13 8.09 -3.07
N ALA A 66 -12.98 7.84 -4.07
CA ALA A 66 -14.31 8.45 -4.14
C ALA A 66 -15.18 8.08 -2.93
N ALA A 67 -15.13 6.82 -2.49
CA ALA A 67 -15.88 6.35 -1.32
C ALA A 67 -15.39 7.02 -0.02
N LEU A 68 -14.07 7.11 0.18
CA LEU A 68 -13.49 7.75 1.36
C LEU A 68 -13.81 9.24 1.40
N LYS A 69 -13.71 9.93 0.25
CA LYS A 69 -14.09 11.35 0.11
C LYS A 69 -15.53 11.58 0.55
N ALA A 70 -16.45 10.73 0.10
CA ALA A 70 -17.87 10.81 0.46
C ALA A 70 -18.17 10.57 1.95
N ILE A 71 -17.24 9.98 2.71
CA ILE A 71 -17.40 9.72 4.15
C ILE A 71 -16.73 10.81 4.99
N TYR A 72 -15.51 11.20 4.63
CA TYR A 72 -14.67 12.08 5.46
C TYR A 72 -14.72 13.56 5.10
N GLU A 73 -15.17 13.91 3.90
CA GLU A 73 -15.32 15.31 3.46
C GLU A 73 -16.79 15.77 3.44
N LYS A 74 -17.69 15.05 4.11
CA LYS A 74 -19.05 15.54 4.34
C LYS A 74 -19.01 16.66 5.37
N GLU A 75 -19.68 17.77 5.03
CA GLU A 75 -19.91 18.94 5.90
C GLU A 75 -20.48 18.56 7.28
#